data_AF-A0A7V9G149-F1
#
_entry.id   AF-A0A7V9G149-F1
#
_cell.length_a   1.000
_cell.length_b   1.000
_cell.length_c   1.000
_cell.angle_alpha   90.00
_cell.angle_beta   90.00
_cell.angle_gamma   90.00
#
_symmetry.space_group_name_H-M   'P 1'
#
loop_
_entity.id
_entity.type
_entity.pdbx_description
1 polymer ?
#
loop_
_entity_poly.entity_id
_entity_poly.type
_entity_poly.pdbx_seq_one_letter_code
_entity_poly.pdbx_strand_id
1 'polypeptide(L)'
;MRASAFATPRPLPPRRAPLLAGAAVVLLALPIFLAAGWRLDGWLLGAALWLGAQGLGGLLAHLRLGAGSLAASGVVGIGMMFRAVAVMVVVIAVAASDARLGLAAALVYALAYTLELGVSLATYFGSPAP
;
A
#
# COMPACT_ATOMS: atom_id res chain seq x y z
N MET A 1 -18.55 15.43 -16.80
CA MET A 1 -18.06 15.36 -15.40
C MET A 1 -17.60 16.76 -14.99
N ARG A 2 -18.11 17.34 -13.89
CA ARG A 2 -17.76 18.72 -13.50
C ARG A 2 -16.43 18.73 -12.73
N ALA A 3 -15.45 19.48 -13.23
CA ALA A 3 -14.09 19.58 -12.67
C ALA A 3 -14.05 20.04 -11.20
N SER A 4 -15.09 20.72 -10.73
CA SER A 4 -15.24 21.19 -9.34
C SER A 4 -15.40 20.07 -8.30
N ALA A 5 -15.75 18.84 -8.70
CA ALA A 5 -15.86 17.70 -7.79
C ALA A 5 -14.50 17.21 -7.25
N PHE A 6 -13.40 17.49 -7.97
CA PHE A 6 -12.04 17.09 -7.59
C PHE A 6 -11.30 18.16 -6.78
N ALA A 7 -11.85 19.38 -6.69
CA ALA A 7 -11.20 20.53 -6.05
C ALA A 7 -11.70 20.81 -4.63
N THR A 8 -12.75 20.13 -4.16
CA THR A 8 -13.30 20.31 -2.80
C THR A 8 -12.50 19.48 -1.80
N PRO A 9 -11.80 20.09 -0.82
CA PRO A 9 -11.13 19.34 0.23
C PRO A 9 -12.16 18.57 1.06
N ARG A 10 -12.04 17.24 1.13
CA ARG A 10 -12.94 16.39 1.92
C ARG A 10 -12.25 15.90 3.19
N PRO A 11 -13.03 15.60 4.25
CA PRO A 11 -12.50 14.96 5.44
C PRO A 11 -11.72 13.69 5.09
N LEU A 12 -10.55 13.50 5.70
CA LEU A 12 -9.72 12.32 5.46
C LEU A 12 -10.46 11.06 5.96
N PRO A 13 -10.69 10.05 5.09
CA PRO A 13 -11.36 8.84 5.49
C PRO A 13 -10.53 8.03 6.51
N PRO A 14 -11.18 7.20 7.34
CA PRO A 14 -10.49 6.33 8.27
C PRO A 14 -9.60 5.31 7.53
N ARG A 15 -8.33 5.21 7.93
CA ARG A 15 -7.31 4.32 7.30
C ARG A 15 -7.56 2.82 7.48
N ARG A 16 -8.56 2.42 8.27
CA ARG A 16 -8.84 1.00 8.57
C ARG A 16 -9.35 0.23 7.36
N ALA A 17 -10.22 0.82 6.55
CA ALA A 17 -10.81 0.12 5.41
C ALA A 17 -9.76 -0.26 4.34
N PRO A 18 -8.85 0.64 3.92
CA PRO A 18 -7.75 0.28 3.03
C PRO A 18 -6.85 -0.81 3.63
N LEU A 19 -6.46 -0.68 4.90
CA LEU A 19 -5.61 -1.66 5.59
C LEU A 19 -6.23 -3.07 5.58
N LEU A 20 -7.52 -3.19 5.88
CA LEU A 20 -8.24 -4.46 5.86
C LEU A 20 -8.33 -5.04 4.44
N ALA A 21 -8.49 -4.20 3.43
CA ALA A 21 -8.51 -4.64 2.04
C ALA A 21 -7.15 -5.22 1.61
N GLY A 22 -6.04 -4.54 1.94
CA GLY A 22 -4.69 -5.06 1.72
C GLY A 22 -4.44 -6.37 2.47
N ALA A 23 -4.83 -6.44 3.75
CA ALA A 23 -4.70 -7.66 4.55
C ALA A 23 -5.50 -8.84 3.96
N ALA A 24 -6.71 -8.58 3.47
CA ALA A 24 -7.53 -9.59 2.80
C ALA A 24 -6.84 -10.15 1.55
N VAL A 25 -6.20 -9.30 0.73
CA VAL A 25 -5.42 -9.75 -0.43
C VAL A 25 -4.25 -10.64 0.00
N VAL A 26 -3.47 -10.23 1.00
CA VAL A 26 -2.34 -11.02 1.49
C VAL A 26 -2.80 -12.37 2.04
N LEU A 27 -3.89 -12.40 2.81
CA LEU A 27 -4.46 -13.64 3.36
C LEU A 27 -5.02 -14.55 2.27
N LEU A 28 -5.75 -14.01 1.29
CA LEU A 28 -6.33 -14.78 0.19
C LEU A 28 -5.27 -15.24 -0.82
N ALA A 29 -4.13 -14.56 -0.90
CA ALA A 29 -3.01 -15.02 -1.71
C ALA A 29 -2.40 -16.33 -1.17
N LEU A 30 -2.42 -16.55 0.15
CA LEU A 30 -1.86 -17.76 0.76
C LEU A 30 -2.49 -19.07 0.23
N PRO A 31 -3.83 -19.26 0.26
CA PRO A 31 -4.45 -20.47 -0.29
C PRO A 31 -4.23 -20.62 -1.80
N ILE A 32 -4.12 -19.52 -2.55
CA ILE A 32 -3.82 -19.56 -3.99
C ILE A 32 -2.40 -20.08 -4.21
N PHE A 33 -1.43 -19.61 -3.44
CA PHE A 33 -0.04 -20.07 -3.53
C PHE A 33 0.08 -21.56 -3.19
N LEU A 34 -0.64 -22.01 -2.16
CA LEU A 34 -0.71 -23.42 -1.78
C LEU A 34 -1.36 -24.27 -2.90
N ALA A 35 -2.50 -23.85 -3.43
CA ALA A 35 -3.23 -24.58 -4.46
C ALA A 35 -2.48 -24.63 -5.81
N ALA A 36 -1.78 -23.55 -6.17
CA ALA A 36 -1.01 -23.46 -7.40
C ALA A 36 0.40 -24.07 -7.30
N GLY A 37 0.81 -24.58 -6.13
CA GLY A 37 2.16 -25.09 -5.90
C GLY A 37 3.24 -24.01 -6.03
N TRP A 38 2.89 -22.75 -5.82
CA TRP A 38 3.83 -21.64 -5.88
C TRP A 38 4.71 -21.59 -4.64
N ARG A 39 5.89 -21.00 -4.78
CA ARG A 39 6.85 -20.88 -3.69
C ARG A 39 6.31 -19.99 -2.57
N LEU A 40 6.10 -20.58 -1.39
CA LEU A 40 5.63 -19.88 -0.20
C LEU A 40 6.58 -18.76 0.24
N ASP A 41 7.89 -18.90 -0.05
CA ASP A 41 8.90 -17.85 0.18
C ASP A 41 8.51 -16.52 -0.49
N GLY A 42 7.92 -16.57 -1.69
CA GLY A 42 7.52 -15.38 -2.43
C GLY A 42 6.32 -14.70 -1.80
N TRP A 43 5.36 -15.49 -1.32
CA TRP A 43 4.24 -14.96 -0.54
C TRP A 43 4.73 -14.32 0.76
N LEU A 44 5.62 -15.01 1.51
CA LEU A 44 6.20 -14.50 2.75
C LEU A 44 6.93 -13.18 2.51
N LEU A 45 7.76 -13.10 1.47
CA LEU A 45 8.47 -11.87 1.12
C LEU A 45 7.49 -10.75 0.76
N GLY A 46 6.47 -11.03 -0.07
CA GLY A 46 5.44 -10.05 -0.42
C GLY A 46 4.66 -9.55 0.80
N ALA A 47 4.29 -10.44 1.72
CA ALA A 47 3.63 -10.11 2.98
C ALA A 47 4.53 -9.28 3.91
N ALA A 48 5.81 -9.62 4.02
CA ALA A 48 6.78 -8.87 4.81
C ALA A 48 7.01 -7.45 4.24
N LEU A 49 7.12 -7.33 2.92
CA LEU A 49 7.22 -6.04 2.23
C LEU A 49 5.97 -5.19 2.47
N TRP A 50 4.79 -5.80 2.37
CA TRP A 50 3.52 -5.13 2.67
C TRP A 50 3.45 -4.63 4.12
N LEU A 51 3.81 -5.48 5.10
CA LEU A 51 3.85 -5.09 6.52
C LEU A 51 4.86 -3.95 6.76
N GLY A 52 6.05 -4.03 6.19
CA GLY A 52 7.06 -2.98 6.28
C GLY A 52 6.54 -1.65 5.71
N ALA A 53 5.83 -1.70 4.59
CA ALA A 53 5.15 -0.58 3.98
C ALA A 53 4.09 0.05 4.90
N GLN A 54 3.31 -0.76 5.63
CA GLN A 54 2.35 -0.24 6.62
C GLN A 54 3.05 0.37 7.83
N GLY A 55 4.11 -0.28 8.32
CA GLY A 55 4.94 0.22 9.43
C GLY A 55 5.53 1.59 9.11
N LEU A 56 6.11 1.77 7.91
CA LEU A 56 6.63 3.06 7.47
C LEU A 56 5.53 4.13 7.41
N GLY A 57 4.36 3.78 6.87
CA GLY A 57 3.20 4.68 6.81
C GLY A 57 2.66 5.07 8.20
N GLY A 58 2.72 4.15 9.16
CA GLY A 58 2.38 4.38 10.56
C GLY A 58 3.40 5.26 11.28
N LEU A 59 4.70 5.00 11.09
CA LEU A 59 5.79 5.79 11.65
C LEU A 59 5.73 7.24 11.18
N LEU A 60 5.56 7.45 9.87
CA LEU A 60 5.40 8.79 9.31
C LEU A 60 4.16 9.49 9.89
N ALA A 61 3.04 8.77 10.05
CA ALA A 61 1.84 9.34 10.65
C ALA A 61 2.03 9.72 12.13
N HIS A 62 2.81 8.93 12.88
CA HIS A 62 3.16 9.25 14.26
C HIS A 62 4.02 10.51 14.33
N LEU A 63 5.01 10.65 13.45
CA LEU A 63 5.86 11.86 13.37
C LEU A 63 5.08 13.13 12.99
N ARG A 64 3.99 13.02 12.21
CA ARG A 64 3.11 14.16 11.89
C ARG A 64 2.41 14.75 13.11
N LEU A 65 2.15 13.97 14.16
CA LEU A 65 1.49 14.47 15.36
C LEU A 65 2.32 15.58 16.06
N GLY A 66 3.62 15.71 15.71
CA GLY A 66 4.52 16.74 16.23
C GLY A 66 4.89 17.88 15.26
N ALA A 67 4.48 17.88 13.99
CA ALA A 67 4.97 18.84 12.97
C ALA A 67 3.84 19.64 12.29
N GLY A 68 4.06 20.94 12.07
CA GLY A 68 3.12 21.88 11.45
C GLY A 68 2.64 21.48 10.03
N SER A 69 1.41 21.87 9.69
CA SER A 69 0.55 21.21 8.69
C SER A 69 1.05 21.16 7.24
N LEU A 70 1.92 22.08 6.79
CA LEU A 70 2.44 22.09 5.40
C LEU A 70 3.73 21.28 5.20
N ALA A 71 4.71 21.43 6.08
CA ALA A 71 5.94 20.63 6.02
C ALA A 71 5.62 19.14 6.28
N ALA A 72 4.69 18.89 7.22
CA ALA A 72 4.21 17.55 7.54
C ALA A 72 3.42 16.91 6.38
N SER A 73 2.69 17.67 5.55
CA SER A 73 2.01 17.10 4.37
C SER A 73 2.99 16.72 3.26
N GLY A 74 4.04 17.54 3.04
CA GLY A 74 5.07 17.28 2.04
C GLY A 74 5.92 16.04 2.35
N VAL A 75 6.41 15.92 3.59
CA VAL A 75 7.21 14.76 4.03
C VAL A 75 6.40 13.46 3.95
N VAL A 76 5.10 13.51 4.21
CA VAL A 76 4.22 12.34 4.12
C VAL A 76 3.95 11.96 2.67
N GLY A 77 3.76 12.93 1.77
CA GLY A 77 3.67 12.67 0.33
C GLY A 77 4.93 12.01 -0.21
N ILE A 78 6.10 12.55 0.17
CA ILE A 78 7.40 11.97 -0.20
C ILE A 78 7.57 10.58 0.42
N GLY A 79 7.22 10.38 1.69
CA GLY A 79 7.32 9.10 2.37
C GLY A 79 6.39 8.04 1.79
N MET A 80 5.20 8.42 1.32
CA MET A 80 4.30 7.50 0.60
C MET A 80 4.83 7.11 -0.77
N MET A 81 5.48 8.01 -1.51
CA MET A 81 6.16 7.64 -2.76
C MET A 81 7.42 6.80 -2.51
N PHE A 82 8.21 7.17 -1.51
CA PHE A 82 9.42 6.45 -1.12
C PHE A 82 9.14 5.00 -0.75
N ARG A 83 8.02 4.72 -0.07
CA ARG A 83 7.56 3.35 0.23
C ARG A 83 7.49 2.47 -1.02
N ALA A 84 6.83 2.94 -2.08
CA ALA A 84 6.69 2.17 -3.31
C ALA A 84 8.04 1.94 -4.00
N VAL A 85 8.90 2.96 -4.01
CA VAL A 85 10.26 2.86 -4.55
C VAL A 85 11.11 1.87 -3.77
N ALA A 86 11.09 1.94 -2.44
CA ALA A 86 11.84 1.02 -1.57
C ALA A 86 11.44 -0.43 -1.81
N VAL A 87 10.13 -0.71 -1.88
CA VAL A 87 9.64 -2.05 -2.20
C VAL A 87 10.07 -2.49 -3.59
N MET A 88 10.00 -1.61 -4.59
CA MET A 88 10.44 -1.91 -5.94
C MET A 88 11.93 -2.26 -6.01
N VAL A 89 12.78 -1.53 -5.30
CA VAL A 89 14.22 -1.84 -5.19
C VAL A 89 14.44 -3.23 -4.61
N VAL A 90 13.74 -3.59 -3.54
CA VAL A 90 13.87 -4.94 -2.94
C VAL A 90 13.41 -6.02 -3.91
N VAL A 91 12.26 -5.84 -4.57
CA VAL A 91 11.75 -6.78 -5.55
C VAL A 91 12.73 -6.98 -6.71
N ILE A 92 13.32 -5.90 -7.23
CA ILE A 92 14.32 -5.97 -8.30
C ILE A 92 15.57 -6.72 -7.83
N ALA A 93 16.08 -6.43 -6.64
CA ALA A 93 17.24 -7.12 -6.08
C ALA A 93 16.98 -8.62 -5.91
N VAL A 94 15.78 -8.99 -5.43
CA VAL A 94 15.38 -10.40 -5.31
C VAL A 94 15.21 -11.04 -6.68
N ALA A 95 14.56 -10.36 -7.63
CA ALA A 95 14.37 -10.86 -8.98
C ALA A 95 15.70 -11.10 -9.73
N ALA A 96 16.74 -10.31 -9.43
CA ALA A 96 18.09 -10.50 -9.98
C ALA A 96 18.75 -11.80 -9.50
N SER A 97 18.39 -12.27 -8.29
CA SER A 97 18.87 -13.56 -7.75
C SER A 97 17.95 -14.71 -8.13
N ASP A 98 16.63 -14.48 -8.08
CA ASP A 98 15.59 -15.45 -8.37
C ASP A 98 14.34 -14.76 -8.91
N ALA A 99 14.17 -14.80 -10.23
CA ALA A 99 13.09 -14.12 -10.92
C ALA A 99 11.70 -14.61 -10.51
N ARG A 100 11.54 -15.91 -10.20
CA ARG A 100 10.25 -16.47 -9.80
C ARG A 100 9.86 -15.99 -8.40
N LEU A 101 10.83 -15.96 -7.48
CA LEU A 101 10.63 -15.44 -6.14
C LEU A 101 10.26 -13.95 -6.16
N GLY A 102 11.03 -13.15 -6.91
CA GLY A 102 10.79 -11.72 -7.06
C GLY A 102 9.42 -11.43 -7.67
N LEU A 103 9.04 -12.15 -8.74
CA LEU A 103 7.73 -12.00 -9.37
C LEU A 103 6.58 -12.36 -8.42
N ALA A 104 6.71 -13.47 -7.69
CA ALA A 104 5.70 -13.90 -6.73
C ALA A 104 5.48 -12.86 -5.62
N ALA A 105 6.56 -12.33 -5.05
CA ALA A 105 6.50 -11.28 -4.05
C ALA A 105 5.93 -9.96 -4.60
N ALA A 106 6.33 -9.60 -5.82
CA ALA A 106 5.84 -8.42 -6.51
C ALA A 106 4.32 -8.47 -6.70
N LEU A 107 3.79 -9.62 -7.15
CA LEU A 107 2.36 -9.80 -7.38
C LEU A 107 1.54 -9.63 -6.10
N VAL A 108 1.97 -10.25 -5.00
CA VAL A 108 1.29 -10.15 -3.70
C VAL A 108 1.27 -8.70 -3.23
N TYR A 109 2.43 -8.04 -3.22
CA TYR A 109 2.52 -6.65 -2.77
C TYR A 109 1.72 -5.69 -3.67
N ALA A 110 1.87 -5.82 -4.99
CA ALA A 110 1.24 -4.93 -5.96
C ALA A 110 -0.29 -5.03 -5.87
N LEU A 111 -0.85 -6.24 -5.81
CA LEU A 111 -2.29 -6.43 -5.69
C LEU A 111 -2.84 -5.84 -4.39
N ALA A 112 -2.16 -6.08 -3.26
CA ALA A 112 -2.58 -5.53 -1.97
C ALA A 112 -2.56 -4.00 -1.98
N TYR A 113 -1.48 -3.41 -2.54
CA TYR A 113 -1.33 -1.96 -2.63
C TYR A 113 -2.34 -1.32 -3.60
N THR A 114 -2.60 -1.94 -4.75
CA THR A 114 -3.60 -1.44 -5.70
C THR A 114 -5.00 -1.45 -5.11
N LEU A 115 -5.37 -2.49 -4.37
CA LEU A 115 -6.67 -2.55 -3.71
C LEU A 115 -6.78 -1.51 -2.58
N GLU A 116 -5.72 -1.32 -1.79
CA GLU A 116 -5.63 -0.25 -0.79
C GLU A 116 -5.90 1.13 -1.41
N LEU A 117 -5.25 1.42 -2.54
CA LEU A 117 -5.45 2.66 -3.27
C LEU A 117 -6.87 2.78 -3.80
N GLY A 118 -7.41 1.71 -4.40
CA GLY A 118 -8.79 1.69 -4.91
C GLY A 118 -9.81 1.98 -3.82
N VAL A 119 -9.68 1.33 -2.66
CA VAL A 119 -10.55 1.56 -1.49
C VAL A 119 -10.37 2.96 -0.92
N SER A 120 -9.13 3.47 -0.86
CA SER A 120 -8.86 4.85 -0.41
C SER A 120 -9.53 5.88 -1.32
N LEU A 121 -9.46 5.68 -2.64
CA LEU A 121 -10.10 6.56 -3.62
C LEU A 121 -11.63 6.45 -3.53
N ALA A 122 -12.17 5.23 -3.46
CA ALA A 122 -13.62 5.01 -3.34
C ALA A 122 -14.19 5.65 -2.06
N THR A 123 -13.50 5.53 -0.93
CA THR A 123 -13.94 6.12 0.35
C THR A 123 -13.80 7.65 0.36
N TYR A 124 -12.75 8.20 -0.25
CA TYR A 124 -12.56 9.65 -0.38
C TYR A 124 -13.63 10.29 -1.27
N PHE A 125 -13.89 9.71 -2.44
CA PHE A 125 -14.87 10.25 -3.39
C PHE A 125 -16.32 9.85 -3.12
N GLY A 126 -16.55 8.78 -2.36
CA GLY A 126 -17.89 8.32 -1.94
C GLY A 126 -18.46 9.06 -0.72
N SER A 127 -17.62 9.78 0.04
CA SER A 127 -18.09 10.61 1.16
C SER A 127 -18.87 11.83 0.64
N PRO A 128 -20.03 12.18 1.23
CA PRO A 128 -20.81 13.35 0.82
C PRO A 128 -19.95 14.61 0.79
N ALA A 129 -20.12 15.44 -0.24
CA ALA A 129 -19.49 16.76 -0.25
C ALA A 129 -20.08 17.58 0.91
N PRO A 130 -19.23 18.32 1.66
CA PRO A 130 -19.70 19.23 2.70
C PRO A 130 -20.57 20.36 2.14
#